data_AF-A0A2M7KX61-F1
#
_entry.id   AF-A0A2M7KX61-F1
#
_cell.length_a   1.000
_cell.length_b   1.000
_cell.length_c   1.000
_cell.angle_alpha   90.00
_cell.angle_beta   90.00
_cell.angle_gamma   90.00
#
_symmetry.space_group_name_H-M   'P 1'
#
loop_
_entity.id
_entity.type
_entity.pdbx_description
1 polymer ?
#
loop_
_entity_poly.entity_id
_entity_poly.type
_entity_poly.pdbx_seq_one_letter_code
_entity_poly.pdbx_strand_id
1 'polypeptide(L)'
;KLPELLQEFVTHATKYAPADKAYAGVTKADLQAVLVDLVAKRDAKAEADREADIAGAEHDTAAEAARDRMMRYRAGVKAELGATSEASVTLPKLTTRRSSRSASTIVPPTE
;
A
#
# COMPACT_ATOMS: atom_id res chain seq x y z
N LYS A 1 -18.07 -6.37 -13.18
CA LYS A 1 -17.11 -6.90 -12.17
C LYS A 1 -16.21 -7.94 -12.85
N LEU A 2 -14.96 -8.13 -12.42
CA LEU A 2 -14.02 -9.06 -13.08
C LEU A 2 -14.55 -10.51 -13.24
N PRO A 3 -15.25 -11.10 -12.24
CA PRO A 3 -15.79 -12.46 -12.37
C PRO A 3 -16.84 -12.58 -13.48
N GLU A 4 -17.67 -11.55 -13.66
CA GLU A 4 -18.69 -11.50 -14.72
C GLU A 4 -18.04 -11.41 -16.11
N LEU A 5 -17.02 -10.55 -16.27
CA LEU A 5 -16.28 -10.42 -17.53
C LEU A 5 -15.53 -11.70 -17.92
N LEU A 6 -15.01 -12.42 -16.93
CA LEU A 6 -14.33 -13.71 -17.13
C LEU A 6 -15.32 -14.82 -17.51
N GLN A 7 -16.51 -14.80 -16.91
CA GLN A 7 -17.59 -15.72 -17.26
C GLN A 7 -18.14 -15.45 -18.66
N GLU A 8 -18.26 -14.19 -19.05
CA GLU A 8 -18.59 -13.77 -20.41
C GLU A 8 -17.51 -14.22 -21.40
N PHE A 9 -16.22 -14.07 -21.08
CA PHE A 9 -15.12 -14.54 -21.92
C PHE A 9 -15.17 -16.05 -22.16
N VAL A 10 -15.34 -16.87 -21.12
CA VAL A 10 -15.45 -18.33 -21.25
C VAL A 10 -16.68 -18.72 -22.08
N THR A 11 -17.80 -18.02 -21.87
CA THR A 11 -19.04 -18.25 -22.62
C THR A 11 -18.89 -17.87 -24.10
N HIS A 12 -18.20 -16.76 -24.38
CA HIS A 12 -17.93 -16.32 -25.75
C HIS A 12 -16.93 -17.25 -26.45
N ALA A 13 -15.83 -17.62 -25.81
CA ALA A 13 -14.81 -18.49 -26.38
C ALA A 13 -15.33 -19.92 -26.69
N THR A 14 -16.27 -20.44 -25.89
CA THR A 14 -16.93 -21.74 -26.16
C THR A 14 -18.06 -21.67 -27.19
N LYS A 15 -18.48 -20.48 -27.62
CA LYS A 15 -19.51 -20.30 -28.66
C LYS A 15 -18.98 -20.54 -30.09
N TYR A 16 -17.70 -20.27 -30.32
CA TYR A 16 -17.11 -20.27 -31.68
C TYR A 16 -16.23 -21.48 -31.99
N ALA A 17 -15.96 -22.35 -31.01
CA ALA A 17 -15.28 -23.62 -31.22
C ALA A 17 -15.78 -24.69 -30.23
N PRO A 18 -15.91 -25.97 -30.65
CA PRO A 18 -16.19 -27.06 -29.73
C PRO A 18 -15.06 -27.14 -28.69
N ALA A 19 -15.41 -27.41 -27.42
CA ALA A 19 -14.54 -27.27 -26.26
C ALA A 19 -13.12 -27.89 -26.44
N ASP A 20 -13.04 -29.03 -27.13
CA ASP A 20 -11.78 -29.74 -27.39
C ASP A 20 -10.82 -29.00 -28.34
N LYS A 21 -11.34 -28.18 -29.28
CA LYS A 21 -10.54 -27.36 -30.21
C LYS A 21 -10.37 -25.91 -29.75
N ALA A 22 -11.30 -25.40 -28.94
CA ALA A 22 -11.28 -24.01 -28.46
C ALA A 22 -10.06 -23.69 -27.59
N TYR A 23 -9.54 -24.70 -26.88
CA TYR A 23 -8.48 -24.53 -25.90
C TYR A 23 -7.37 -25.59 -25.99
N ALA A 24 -7.17 -26.18 -27.16
CA ALA A 24 -6.10 -27.16 -27.43
C ALA A 24 -6.05 -28.33 -26.40
N GLY A 25 -7.21 -28.87 -26.02
CA GLY A 25 -7.32 -29.97 -25.04
C GLY A 25 -7.55 -29.55 -23.58
N VAL A 26 -7.61 -28.25 -23.28
CA VAL A 26 -8.02 -27.74 -21.95
C VAL A 26 -9.55 -27.70 -21.88
N THR A 27 -10.14 -28.28 -20.84
CA THR A 27 -11.60 -28.28 -20.72
C THR A 27 -12.11 -26.95 -20.20
N LYS A 28 -13.40 -26.67 -20.41
CA LYS A 28 -14.07 -25.51 -19.82
C LYS A 28 -13.94 -25.48 -18.28
N ALA A 29 -13.93 -26.65 -17.65
CA ALA A 29 -13.77 -26.79 -16.20
C ALA A 29 -12.36 -26.37 -15.73
N ASP A 30 -11.32 -26.76 -16.48
CA ASP A 30 -9.94 -26.36 -16.18
C ASP A 30 -9.76 -24.84 -16.26
N LEU A 31 -10.36 -24.21 -17.27
CA LEU A 31 -10.37 -22.76 -17.40
C LEU A 31 -11.12 -22.07 -16.26
N GLN A 32 -12.28 -22.58 -15.87
CA GLN A 32 -13.01 -22.04 -14.73
C GLN A 32 -12.18 -22.18 -13.43
N ALA A 33 -11.49 -23.30 -13.22
CA ALA A 33 -10.63 -23.52 -12.07
C ALA A 33 -9.46 -22.53 -12.02
N VAL A 34 -8.77 -22.32 -13.15
CA VAL A 34 -7.66 -21.34 -13.23
C VAL A 34 -8.14 -19.92 -12.98
N LEU A 35 -9.34 -19.57 -13.46
CA LEU A 35 -9.91 -18.24 -13.23
C LEU A 35 -10.28 -18.01 -11.76
N VAL A 36 -10.85 -19.02 -11.09
CA VAL A 36 -11.12 -18.95 -9.65
C VAL A 36 -9.83 -18.81 -8.86
N ASP A 37 -8.80 -19.57 -9.20
CA ASP A 37 -7.47 -19.48 -8.57
C ASP A 37 -6.82 -18.10 -8.80
N LEU A 38 -6.94 -17.53 -9.99
CA LEU A 38 -6.43 -16.20 -10.31
C LEU A 38 -7.13 -15.10 -9.49
N VAL A 39 -8.45 -15.19 -9.35
CA VAL A 39 -9.23 -14.25 -8.52
C VAL A 39 -8.83 -14.38 -7.05
N ALA A 40 -8.72 -15.60 -6.53
CA ALA A 40 -8.28 -15.84 -5.16
C ALA A 40 -6.86 -15.27 -4.90
N LYS A 41 -5.92 -15.49 -5.81
CA LYS A 41 -4.56 -14.91 -5.72
C LYS A 41 -4.54 -13.39 -5.79
N ARG A 42 -5.39 -12.80 -6.63
CA ARG A 42 -5.54 -11.34 -6.70
C ARG A 42 -6.05 -10.77 -5.38
N ASP A 43 -7.08 -11.38 -4.82
CA ASP A 43 -7.69 -10.90 -3.56
C ASP A 43 -6.72 -11.07 -2.39
N ALA A 44 -6.00 -12.20 -2.33
CA ALA A 44 -4.93 -12.41 -1.35
C ALA A 44 -3.81 -11.36 -1.47
N LYS A 45 -3.40 -11.03 -2.71
CA LYS A 45 -2.42 -9.97 -2.94
C LYS A 45 -2.95 -8.60 -2.52
N ALA A 46 -4.19 -8.27 -2.87
CA ALA A 46 -4.80 -6.99 -2.50
C ALA A 46 -4.87 -6.83 -0.98
N GLU A 47 -5.13 -7.92 -0.24
CA GLU A 47 -5.11 -7.89 1.23
C GLU A 47 -3.70 -7.72 1.78
N ALA A 48 -2.71 -8.45 1.24
CA ALA A 48 -1.32 -8.30 1.64
C ALA A 48 -0.77 -6.88 1.36
N ASP A 49 -1.14 -6.29 0.22
CA ASP A 49 -0.77 -4.91 -0.12
C ASP A 49 -1.40 -3.91 0.88
N ARG A 50 -2.67 -4.12 1.27
CA ARG A 50 -3.32 -3.29 2.31
C ARG A 50 -2.63 -3.42 3.67
N GLU A 51 -2.29 -4.64 4.09
CA GLU A 51 -1.58 -4.86 5.36
C GLU A 51 -0.21 -4.18 5.36
N ALA A 52 0.52 -4.26 4.24
CA ALA A 52 1.79 -3.57 4.07
C ALA A 52 1.65 -2.04 4.14
N ASP A 53 0.63 -1.48 3.49
CA ASP A 53 0.34 -0.04 3.54
C ASP A 53 0.02 0.42 4.96
N ILE A 54 -0.79 -0.35 5.70
CA ILE A 54 -1.12 -0.06 7.10
C ILE A 54 0.14 -0.13 7.98
N ALA A 55 0.93 -1.20 7.87
CA ALA A 55 2.16 -1.36 8.63
C ALA A 55 3.18 -0.25 8.32
N GLY A 56 3.29 0.17 7.06
CA GLY A 56 4.10 1.30 6.65
C GLY A 56 3.64 2.62 7.30
N ALA A 57 2.34 2.89 7.31
CA ALA A 57 1.76 4.07 7.95
C ALA A 57 1.97 4.07 9.48
N GLU A 58 1.81 2.91 10.14
CA GLU A 58 2.07 2.75 11.57
C GLU A 58 3.55 2.99 11.91
N HIS A 59 4.46 2.45 11.10
CA HIS A 59 5.89 2.68 11.27
C HIS A 59 6.25 4.17 11.10
N ASP A 60 5.73 4.83 10.06
CA ASP A 60 5.98 6.25 9.81
C ASP A 60 5.44 7.14 10.94
N THR A 61 4.22 6.87 11.42
CA THR A 61 3.65 7.61 12.54
C THR A 61 4.42 7.40 13.85
N ALA A 62 4.88 6.17 14.12
CA ALA A 62 5.74 5.87 15.27
C ALA A 62 7.09 6.59 15.17
N ALA A 63 7.70 6.61 13.98
CA ALA A 63 8.95 7.31 13.73
C ALA A 63 8.82 8.84 13.92
N GLU A 64 7.71 9.42 13.47
CA GLU A 64 7.41 10.85 13.69
C GLU A 64 7.21 11.16 15.18
N ALA A 65 6.45 10.35 15.91
CA ALA A 65 6.26 10.53 17.35
C ALA A 65 7.58 10.41 18.13
N ALA A 66 8.46 9.47 17.76
CA ALA A 66 9.78 9.32 18.35
C ALA A 66 10.67 10.55 18.08
N ARG A 67 10.64 11.07 16.84
CA ARG A 67 11.38 12.29 16.47
C ARG A 67 10.92 13.49 17.28
N ASP A 68 9.61 13.67 17.45
CA ASP A 68 9.04 14.77 18.24
C ASP A 68 9.45 14.70 19.70
N ARG A 69 9.41 13.51 20.31
CA ARG A 69 9.90 13.30 21.68
C ARG A 69 11.38 13.68 21.81
N MET A 70 12.20 13.29 20.85
CA MET A 70 13.64 13.60 20.87
C MET A 70 13.91 15.10 20.64
N MET A 71 13.10 15.79 19.83
CA MET A 71 13.17 17.25 19.71
C MET A 71 12.82 17.96 21.02
N ARG A 72 11.75 17.52 21.71
CA ARG A 72 11.37 18.07 23.02
C ARG A 72 12.43 17.80 24.08
N TYR A 73 12.97 16.59 24.12
CA TYR A 73 14.07 16.24 25.02
C TYR A 73 15.27 17.16 24.79
N ARG A 74 15.69 17.35 23.54
CA ARG A 74 16.80 18.25 23.21
C ARG A 74 16.53 19.70 23.60
N ALA A 75 15.30 20.18 23.44
CA ALA A 75 14.91 21.52 23.89
C ALA A 75 14.99 21.63 25.43
N GLY A 76 14.51 20.63 26.16
CA GLY A 76 14.60 20.55 27.62
C GLY A 76 16.03 20.56 28.13
N VAL A 77 16.88 19.67 27.61
CA VAL A 77 18.30 19.59 28.00
C VAL A 77 19.03 20.92 27.75
N LYS A 78 18.76 21.58 26.62
CA LYS A 78 19.33 22.90 26.34
C LYS A 78 18.82 24.00 27.27
N ALA A 79 17.56 23.93 27.70
CA ALA A 79 16.98 24.88 28.63
C ALA A 79 17.55 24.71 30.04
N GLU A 80 17.77 23.47 30.48
CA GLU A 80 18.27 23.16 31.83
C GLU A 80 19.78 23.33 31.97
N LEU A 81 20.56 22.81 31.01
CA LEU A 81 22.02 22.75 31.10
C LEU A 81 22.72 23.87 30.30
N GLY A 82 21.95 24.63 29.52
CA GLY A 82 22.47 25.65 28.62
C GLY A 82 22.97 25.05 27.29
N ALA A 83 22.84 25.84 26.22
CA ALA A 83 23.07 25.40 24.85
C ALA A 83 24.51 24.92 24.54
N THR A 84 25.48 25.34 25.37
CA THR A 84 26.92 25.04 25.24
C THR A 84 27.40 23.95 26.18
N SER A 85 26.53 23.40 27.03
CA SER A 85 26.91 22.26 27.89
C SER A 85 27.29 21.04 27.04
N GLU A 86 28.28 20.29 27.50
CA GLU A 86 28.74 19.06 26.84
C GLU A 86 27.57 18.09 26.58
N ALA A 87 26.66 17.97 27.55
CA ALA A 87 25.43 17.20 27.46
C ALA A 87 24.44 17.70 26.38
N SER A 88 24.41 19.00 26.08
CA SER A 88 23.53 19.57 25.04
C SER A 88 24.13 19.48 23.64
N VAL A 89 25.46 19.57 23.52
CA VAL A 89 26.19 19.61 22.24
C VAL A 89 26.33 18.21 21.65
N THR A 90 26.46 17.18 22.50
CA THR A 90 26.55 15.76 22.11
C THR A 90 25.22 15.18 21.63
N LEU A 91 24.09 15.88 21.83
CA LEU A 91 22.79 15.40 21.37
C LEU A 91 22.68 15.38 19.84
N PRO A 92 22.02 14.36 19.26
CA PRO A 92 21.78 14.27 17.83
C PRO A 92 21.13 15.54 17.27
N LYS A 93 21.68 16.05 16.15
CA LYS A 93 21.09 17.17 15.42
C LYS A 93 19.88 16.67 14.64
N LEU A 94 18.69 17.10 15.06
CA LEU A 94 17.45 16.89 14.33
C LEU A 94 17.15 18.13 13.49
N THR A 95 17.05 17.96 12.18
CA THR A 95 16.48 18.97 11.29
C THR A 95 14.95 18.88 11.33
N THR A 96 14.23 19.95 11.06
CA THR A 96 12.78 19.85 10.80
C THR A 96 12.59 19.16 9.45
N ARG A 97 11.93 18.00 9.43
CA ARG A 97 11.53 17.37 8.17
C ARG A 97 10.46 18.28 7.58
N ARG A 98 10.75 18.94 6.45
CA ARG A 98 9.77 19.76 5.72
C ARG A 98 8.66 18.79 5.30
N SER A 99 7.50 18.90 5.92
CA SER A 99 6.31 18.12 5.55
C SER A 99 5.95 18.49 4.11
N SER A 100 6.21 17.59 3.17
CA SER A 100 5.62 17.64 1.83
C SER A 100 4.20 17.08 1.93
N ARG A 101 3.34 17.74 2.72
CA ARG A 101 1.90 17.51 2.62
C ARG A 101 1.47 18.16 1.32
N SER A 102 1.63 17.43 0.21
CA SER A 102 1.07 17.81 -1.08
C SER A 102 -0.43 17.93 -0.86
N ALA A 103 -0.93 19.15 -0.79
CA ALA A 103 -2.34 19.45 -0.85
C ALA A 103 -2.81 19.00 -2.25
N SER A 104 -3.25 17.74 -2.36
CA SER A 104 -3.90 17.25 -3.55
C SER A 104 -5.28 17.89 -3.57
N THR A 105 -5.42 18.98 -4.33
CA THR A 105 -6.71 19.55 -4.69
C THR A 105 -7.39 18.54 -5.62
N ILE A 106 -8.12 17.59 -5.04
CA ILE A 106 -9.05 16.76 -5.79
C ILE A 106 -10.16 17.71 -6.27
N VAL A 107 -10.10 18.10 -7.54
CA VAL A 107 -11.19 18.83 -8.20
C VAL A 107 -12.32 17.82 -8.44
N PRO A 108 -13.53 18.03 -7.89
CA PRO A 108 -14.66 17.17 -8.22
C PRO A 108 -15.04 17.34 -9.70
N PRO A 109 -15.49 16.28 -10.39
CA PRO A 109 -15.93 16.40 -11.77
C PRO A 109 -17.15 17.32 -11.84
N THR A 110 -17.07 18.36 -12.67
CA THR A 110 -18.21 19.22 -13.03
C THR A 110 -19.18 18.43 -13.91
N GLU A 111 -20.46 18.50 -13.56
CA GLU A 111 -21.61 18.00 -14.35
C GLU A 111 -21.73 18.67 -15.72
#